data_AF-A0A940KZB4-F1
#
_entry.id   AF-A0A940KZB4-F1
#
_cell.length_a   1.000
_cell.length_b   1.000
_cell.length_c   1.000
_cell.angle_alpha   90.00
_cell.angle_beta   90.00
_cell.angle_gamma   90.00
#
_symmetry.space_group_name_H-M   'P 1'
#
loop_
_entity.id
_entity.type
_entity.pdbx_description
1 polymer ?
#
loop_
_entity_poly.entity_id
_entity_poly.type
_entity_poly.pdbx_seq_one_letter_code
_entity_poly.pdbx_strand_id
1 'polypeptide(L)'
;MKGPGLGIGDWGFGRAQTCRLARARFAQSPIPNPQSRLFRGFTLLEVLIALAVVALALLALTRAASVQVQSFDALRERTFAGWVAANTLTETRLANQFPPTGRSEGRTRLAERDWRWTRDVQATPDARIRRIDIRVFAGEAQEPSATLSGFAGQGLAP
;
A
#
# COMPACT_ATOMS: atom_id res chain seq x y z
N MET A 1 54.32 -24.69 49.45
CA MET A 1 53.75 -25.55 50.52
C MET A 1 52.76 -26.49 49.84
N LYS A 2 53.15 -27.76 49.59
CA LYS A 2 52.84 -28.95 50.45
C LYS A 2 51.32 -29.04 50.65
N GLY A 3 50.56 -29.89 49.94
CA GLY A 3 50.65 -31.36 49.78
C GLY A 3 49.45 -31.98 50.53
N PRO A 4 49.17 -33.29 50.50
CA PRO A 4 49.36 -34.32 49.47
C PRO A 4 48.04 -35.09 49.17
N GLY A 5 48.09 -36.02 48.21
CA GLY A 5 47.03 -37.01 47.99
C GLY A 5 47.09 -38.18 48.98
N LEU A 6 45.99 -38.95 49.01
CA LEU A 6 45.85 -40.36 49.38
C LEU A 6 44.46 -40.74 48.84
N GLY A 7 44.20 -41.83 48.12
CA GLY A 7 44.87 -43.12 48.15
C GLY A 7 44.01 -44.12 48.93
N ILE A 8 43.37 -45.03 48.19
CA ILE A 8 43.13 -46.44 48.55
C ILE A 8 41.88 -46.78 49.38
N GLY A 9 41.18 -47.83 48.91
CA GLY A 9 40.13 -48.58 49.61
C GLY A 9 38.99 -48.93 48.65
N ASP A 10 39.22 -49.71 47.60
CA ASP A 10 39.11 -51.18 47.63
C ASP A 10 38.14 -51.72 48.69
N TRP A 11 36.93 -52.05 48.24
CA TRP A 11 36.01 -52.96 48.94
C TRP A 11 35.52 -54.00 47.93
N GLY A 12 36.35 -55.00 47.67
CA GLY A 12 36.01 -56.39 48.00
C GLY A 12 34.61 -56.89 47.61
N PHE A 13 34.52 -57.43 46.40
CA PHE A 13 33.91 -58.72 46.07
C PHE A 13 32.71 -59.22 46.91
N GLY A 14 31.52 -59.10 46.29
CA GLY A 14 30.29 -59.76 46.71
C GLY A 14 29.72 -60.66 45.61
N ARG A 15 30.27 -61.87 45.49
CA ARG A 15 29.61 -63.13 45.09
C ARG A 15 28.89 -63.21 43.74
N ALA A 16 29.45 -64.07 42.90
CA ALA A 16 28.83 -64.78 41.79
C ALA A 16 27.34 -65.10 42.01
N GLN A 17 26.48 -64.56 41.16
CA GLN A 17 25.16 -65.11 40.89
C GLN A 17 25.19 -65.84 39.54
N THR A 18 25.37 -67.14 39.69
CA THR A 18 24.76 -68.22 38.90
C THR A 18 24.17 -67.86 37.54
N CYS A 19 24.91 -68.30 36.53
CA CYS A 19 24.46 -68.65 35.20
C CYS A 19 23.07 -69.31 35.23
N ARG A 20 22.04 -68.59 34.73
CA ARG A 20 20.76 -69.19 34.37
C ARG A 20 20.56 -68.98 32.87
N LEU A 21 20.83 -70.04 32.14
CA LEU A 21 20.58 -70.19 30.70
C LEU A 21 19.10 -69.95 30.40
N ALA A 22 18.74 -68.72 30.05
CA ALA A 22 17.49 -68.44 29.37
C ALA A 22 17.73 -68.55 27.87
N ARG A 23 17.34 -69.69 27.31
CA ARG A 23 17.34 -70.00 25.88
C ARG A 23 16.84 -68.81 25.06
N ALA A 24 17.66 -68.41 24.09
CA ALA A 24 17.25 -67.60 22.98
C ALA A 24 16.06 -68.25 22.26
N ARG A 25 14.93 -67.56 22.25
CA ARG A 25 13.98 -67.55 21.14
C ARG A 25 13.65 -66.10 20.85
N PHE A 26 14.53 -65.46 20.08
CA PHE A 26 14.15 -64.27 19.32
C PHE A 26 13.08 -64.71 18.31
N ALA A 27 11.82 -64.56 18.72
CA ALA A 27 10.71 -64.59 17.79
C ALA A 27 10.92 -63.42 16.82
N GLN A 28 11.24 -63.75 15.57
CA GLN A 28 11.30 -62.79 14.47
C GLN A 28 9.92 -62.14 14.37
N SER A 29 9.82 -60.90 14.85
CA SER A 29 8.65 -60.07 14.65
C SER A 29 8.70 -59.61 13.19
N PRO A 30 7.71 -59.90 12.33
CA PRO A 30 7.63 -59.24 11.05
C PRO A 30 7.38 -57.76 11.34
N ILE A 31 8.36 -56.91 11.04
CA ILE A 31 8.18 -55.46 11.06
C ILE A 31 7.02 -55.18 10.10
N PRO A 32 5.88 -54.59 10.54
CA PRO A 32 4.83 -54.21 9.62
C PRO A 32 5.41 -53.16 8.67
N ASN A 33 5.49 -53.51 7.39
CA ASN A 33 5.93 -52.63 6.31
C ASN A 33 4.99 -51.43 6.23
N PRO A 34 5.39 -50.18 6.56
CA PRO A 34 4.56 -49.01 6.32
C PRO A 34 4.63 -48.65 4.83
N GLN A 35 4.03 -49.50 4.00
CA GLN A 35 3.86 -49.24 2.58
C GLN A 35 2.38 -49.28 2.21
N SER A 36 1.61 -48.40 2.84
CA SER A 36 0.55 -47.73 2.09
C SER A 36 1.18 -46.54 1.38
N ARG A 37 1.80 -46.79 0.23
CA ARG A 37 1.92 -45.72 -0.76
C ARG A 37 0.49 -45.37 -1.14
N LEU A 38 -0.06 -44.34 -0.51
CA LEU A 38 -1.28 -43.68 -0.97
C LEU A 38 -0.93 -43.06 -2.32
N PHE A 39 -0.97 -43.86 -3.38
CA PHE A 39 -1.10 -43.35 -4.73
C PHE A 39 -2.52 -42.76 -4.83
N ARG A 40 -2.66 -41.54 -4.31
CA ARG A 40 -3.80 -40.68 -4.58
C ARG A 40 -3.64 -40.19 -6.02
N GLY A 41 -4.41 -40.78 -6.93
CA GLY A 41 -4.68 -40.12 -8.21
C GLY A 41 -5.46 -38.84 -7.94
N PHE A 42 -5.17 -37.78 -8.69
CA PHE A 42 -5.93 -36.54 -8.64
C PHE A 42 -7.41 -36.83 -8.92
N THR A 43 -8.29 -36.46 -8.01
CA THR A 43 -9.73 -36.57 -8.27
C THR A 43 -10.17 -35.42 -9.18
N LEU A 44 -11.19 -35.66 -10.01
CA LEU A 44 -11.81 -34.59 -10.81
C LEU A 44 -12.25 -33.41 -9.93
N LEU A 45 -12.77 -33.72 -8.74
CA LEU A 45 -13.22 -32.73 -7.76
C LEU A 45 -12.09 -31.82 -7.30
N GLU A 46 -10.89 -32.36 -7.09
CA GLU A 46 -9.71 -31.58 -6.65
C GLU A 46 -9.27 -30.57 -7.71
N VAL A 47 -9.25 -30.97 -8.98
CA VAL A 47 -8.95 -30.05 -10.09
C VAL A 47 -10.04 -28.99 -10.24
N LEU A 48 -11.31 -29.35 -10.10
CA LEU A 48 -12.43 -28.40 -10.14
C LEU A 48 -12.35 -27.38 -9.01
N ILE A 49 -12.06 -27.81 -7.78
CA ILE A 49 -11.87 -26.91 -6.64
C ILE A 49 -10.65 -26.02 -6.86
N ALA A 50 -9.52 -26.58 -7.31
CA ALA A 50 -8.32 -25.79 -7.60
C ALA A 50 -8.59 -24.70 -8.63
N LEU A 51 -9.26 -25.04 -9.74
CA LEU A 51 -9.66 -24.08 -10.76
C LEU A 51 -10.63 -23.03 -10.21
N ALA A 52 -11.59 -23.43 -9.37
CA ALA A 52 -12.52 -22.51 -8.73
C ALA A 52 -11.78 -21.50 -7.85
N VAL A 53 -10.83 -21.95 -7.01
CA VAL A 53 -10.02 -21.06 -6.16
C VAL A 53 -9.15 -20.13 -7.01
N VAL A 54 -8.51 -20.64 -8.07
CA VAL A 54 -7.71 -19.82 -8.99
C VAL A 54 -8.57 -18.77 -9.68
N ALA A 55 -9.77 -19.13 -10.16
CA ALA A 55 -10.68 -18.18 -10.79
C ALA A 55 -11.10 -17.06 -9.83
N LEU A 56 -11.41 -17.40 -8.58
CA LEU A 56 -11.73 -16.41 -7.54
C LEU A 56 -10.55 -15.50 -7.22
N ALA A 57 -9.33 -16.05 -7.13
CA ALA A 57 -8.12 -15.27 -6.90
C ALA A 57 -7.88 -14.26 -8.05
N LEU A 58 -8.01 -14.69 -9.31
CA LEU A 58 -7.87 -13.82 -10.48
C LEU A 58 -8.93 -12.72 -10.52
N LEU A 59 -10.18 -13.04 -10.15
CA LEU A 59 -11.25 -12.05 -10.05
C LEU A 59 -10.92 -10.99 -8.98
N ALA A 60 -10.45 -11.41 -7.81
CA ALA A 60 -10.03 -10.50 -6.74
C ALA A 60 -8.88 -9.60 -7.18
N LEU A 61 -7.85 -10.15 -7.85
CA LEU A 61 -6.74 -9.40 -8.41
C LEU A 61 -7.20 -8.36 -9.44
N THR A 62 -8.09 -8.75 -10.36
CA THR A 62 -8.63 -7.83 -11.38
C THR A 62 -9.42 -6.70 -10.75
N ARG A 63 -10.21 -6.99 -9.70
CA ARG A 63 -10.93 -5.98 -8.93
C ARG A 63 -9.97 -5.03 -8.22
N ALA A 64 -8.93 -5.55 -7.57
CA ALA A 64 -7.92 -4.74 -6.93
C ALA A 64 -7.21 -3.80 -7.93
N ALA A 65 -6.82 -4.32 -9.10
CA ALA A 65 -6.24 -3.51 -10.18
C ALA A 65 -7.22 -2.43 -10.69
N SER A 66 -8.50 -2.75 -10.81
CA SER A 66 -9.53 -1.80 -11.25
C SER A 66 -9.69 -0.63 -10.27
N VAL A 67 -9.70 -0.91 -8.96
CA VAL A 67 -9.75 0.12 -7.90
C VAL A 67 -8.51 1.02 -7.95
N GLN A 68 -7.35 0.45 -8.23
CA GLN A 68 -6.11 1.21 -8.40
C GLN A 68 -6.18 2.16 -9.59
N VAL A 69 -6.70 1.70 -10.75
CA VAL A 69 -6.88 2.54 -11.94
C VAL A 69 -7.83 3.71 -11.67
N GLN A 70 -8.96 3.47 -11.01
CA GLN A 70 -9.91 4.53 -10.65
C GLN A 70 -9.27 5.60 -9.75
N SER A 71 -8.40 5.17 -8.83
CA SER A 71 -7.66 6.10 -7.97
C SER A 71 -6.69 6.99 -8.75
N PHE A 72 -6.07 6.45 -9.81
CA PHE A 72 -5.19 7.21 -10.69
C PHE A 72 -5.93 8.31 -11.47
N ASP A 73 -7.16 8.04 -11.93
CA ASP A 73 -7.94 9.04 -12.67
C ASP A 73 -8.32 10.23 -11.79
N ALA A 74 -8.71 9.98 -10.53
CA ALA A 74 -9.01 11.04 -9.57
C ALA A 74 -7.77 11.91 -9.25
N LEU A 75 -6.60 11.29 -9.13
CA LEU A 75 -5.34 12.01 -8.94
C LEU A 75 -5.01 12.88 -10.16
N ARG A 76 -5.10 12.30 -11.36
CA ARG A 76 -4.84 12.99 -12.63
C ARG A 76 -5.72 14.22 -12.79
N GLU A 77 -7.01 14.09 -12.47
CA GLU A 77 -7.96 15.20 -12.48
C GLU A 77 -7.53 16.35 -11.56
N ARG A 78 -7.15 16.04 -10.31
CA ARG A 78 -6.66 17.04 -9.35
C ARG A 78 -5.38 17.73 -9.84
N THR A 79 -4.46 16.98 -10.45
CA THR A 79 -3.22 17.52 -11.02
C THR A 79 -3.50 18.51 -12.14
N PHE A 80 -4.31 18.14 -13.13
CA PHE A 80 -4.64 19.04 -14.23
C PHE A 80 -5.47 20.24 -13.78
N ALA A 81 -6.43 20.06 -12.88
CA ALA A 81 -7.16 21.17 -12.27
C ALA A 81 -6.22 22.13 -11.52
N GLY A 82 -5.19 21.60 -10.83
CA GLY A 82 -4.16 22.39 -10.18
C GLY A 82 -3.31 23.20 -11.16
N TRP A 83 -2.93 22.62 -12.31
CA TRP A 83 -2.22 23.35 -13.37
C TRP A 83 -3.07 24.46 -13.98
N VAL A 84 -4.36 24.20 -14.23
CA VAL A 84 -5.30 25.25 -14.66
C VAL A 84 -5.36 26.37 -13.63
N ALA A 85 -5.49 26.04 -12.34
CA ALA A 85 -5.55 27.05 -11.28
C ALA A 85 -4.28 27.89 -11.20
N ALA A 86 -3.11 27.25 -11.30
CA ALA A 86 -1.80 27.92 -11.29
C ALA A 86 -1.61 28.83 -12.52
N ASN A 87 -2.02 28.37 -13.69
CA ASN A 87 -1.99 29.17 -14.92
C ASN A 87 -2.91 30.39 -14.78
N THR A 88 -4.17 30.22 -14.36
CA THR A 88 -5.09 31.35 -14.14
C THR A 88 -4.56 32.35 -13.11
N LEU A 89 -3.93 31.88 -12.03
CA LEU A 89 -3.32 32.77 -11.03
C LEU A 89 -2.17 33.58 -11.63
N THR A 90 -1.34 32.92 -12.41
CA THR A 90 -0.16 33.52 -13.04
C THR A 90 -0.59 34.53 -14.10
N GLU A 91 -1.53 34.17 -14.97
CA GLU A 91 -2.14 35.08 -15.95
C GLU A 91 -2.74 36.31 -15.28
N THR A 92 -3.44 36.14 -14.15
CA THR A 92 -4.01 37.26 -13.40
C THR A 92 -2.92 38.23 -12.92
N ARG A 93 -1.82 37.70 -12.37
CA ARG A 93 -0.69 38.52 -11.87
C ARG A 93 0.08 39.20 -13.00
N LEU A 94 0.22 38.53 -14.14
CA LEU A 94 0.90 39.07 -15.33
C LEU A 94 0.06 40.17 -16.00
N ALA A 95 -1.25 40.00 -16.06
CA ALA A 95 -2.15 40.99 -16.65
C ALA A 95 -2.23 42.27 -15.81
N ASN A 96 -2.24 42.15 -14.48
CA ASN A 96 -2.23 43.29 -13.58
C ASN A 96 -1.62 42.92 -12.23
N GLN A 97 -0.54 43.63 -11.83
CA GLN A 97 0.07 43.49 -10.51
C GLN A 97 -0.91 43.74 -9.35
N PHE A 98 -1.95 44.54 -9.60
CA PHE A 98 -2.97 44.88 -8.63
C PHE A 98 -4.38 44.72 -9.21
N PRO A 99 -4.89 43.47 -9.30
CA PRO A 99 -6.14 43.19 -9.97
C PRO A 99 -7.33 43.83 -9.22
N PRO A 100 -8.35 44.34 -9.93
CA PRO A 100 -9.56 44.87 -9.31
C PRO A 100 -10.30 43.74 -8.58
N THR A 101 -10.97 44.09 -7.49
CA THR A 101 -11.83 43.17 -6.74
C THR A 101 -13.03 42.74 -7.56
N GLY A 102 -13.50 41.53 -7.33
CA GLY A 102 -14.68 40.99 -7.98
C GLY A 102 -14.50 39.55 -8.43
N ARG A 103 -15.59 39.00 -8.97
CA ARG A 103 -15.62 37.63 -9.49
C ARG A 103 -15.49 37.63 -11.01
N SER A 104 -14.74 36.68 -11.52
CA SER A 104 -14.65 36.39 -12.95
C SER A 104 -14.68 34.89 -13.16
N GLU A 105 -15.12 34.46 -14.32
CA GLU A 105 -15.17 33.05 -14.68
C GLU A 105 -14.77 32.87 -16.13
N GLY A 106 -14.37 31.65 -16.47
CA GLY A 106 -13.97 31.30 -17.82
C GLY A 106 -13.87 29.80 -18.01
N ARG A 107 -13.56 29.42 -19.25
CA ARG A 107 -13.32 28.03 -19.63
C ARG A 107 -11.95 27.92 -20.27
N THR A 108 -11.28 26.80 -20.04
CA THR A 108 -10.01 26.47 -20.70
C THR A 108 -9.97 24.98 -21.03
N ARG A 109 -9.20 24.61 -22.05
CA ARG A 109 -9.00 23.23 -22.45
C ARG A 109 -7.59 22.79 -22.09
N LEU A 110 -7.47 21.70 -21.33
CA LEU A 110 -6.18 21.11 -20.94
C LEU A 110 -6.32 19.59 -20.90
N ALA A 111 -5.34 18.89 -21.48
CA ALA A 111 -5.31 17.43 -21.58
C ALA A 111 -6.60 16.86 -22.21
N GLU A 112 -7.02 17.45 -23.33
CA GLU A 112 -8.24 17.08 -24.08
C GLU A 112 -9.55 17.17 -23.28
N ARG A 113 -9.53 17.87 -22.13
CA ARG A 113 -10.69 18.09 -21.28
C ARG A 113 -10.98 19.57 -21.12
N ASP A 114 -12.27 19.91 -21.08
CA ASP A 114 -12.73 21.26 -20.78
C ASP A 114 -12.86 21.48 -19.28
N TRP A 115 -12.35 22.62 -18.82
CA TRP A 115 -12.32 23.04 -17.43
C TRP A 115 -13.01 24.38 -17.31
N ARG A 116 -13.88 24.53 -16.31
CA ARG A 116 -14.44 25.81 -15.90
C ARG A 116 -13.67 26.31 -14.70
N TRP A 117 -13.32 27.58 -14.68
CA TRP A 117 -12.67 28.19 -13.52
C TRP A 117 -13.44 29.42 -13.07
N THR A 118 -13.40 29.68 -11.77
CA THR A 118 -13.91 30.91 -11.16
C THR A 118 -12.80 31.54 -10.34
N ARG A 119 -12.57 32.83 -10.55
CA ARG A 119 -11.60 33.66 -9.84
C ARG A 119 -12.37 34.68 -8.99
N ASP A 120 -12.04 34.78 -7.71
CA ASP A 120 -12.61 35.74 -6.78
C ASP A 120 -11.49 36.59 -6.18
N VAL A 121 -11.49 37.89 -6.47
CA VAL A 121 -10.49 38.83 -5.95
C VAL A 121 -11.10 39.64 -4.83
N GLN A 122 -10.53 39.52 -3.65
CA GLN A 122 -11.02 40.12 -2.42
C GLN A 122 -10.03 41.14 -1.86
N ALA A 123 -10.57 42.22 -1.29
CA ALA A 123 -9.78 43.16 -0.51
C ALA A 123 -9.28 42.50 0.77
N THR A 124 -8.07 42.87 1.20
CA THR A 124 -7.51 42.49 2.49
C THR A 124 -7.39 43.69 3.41
N PRO A 125 -7.15 43.51 4.72
CA PRO A 125 -6.92 44.64 5.63
C PRO A 125 -5.76 45.55 5.21
N ASP A 126 -4.68 45.02 4.61
CA ASP A 126 -3.67 45.85 3.93
C ASP A 126 -4.24 46.29 2.56
N ALA A 127 -4.38 47.61 2.39
CA ALA A 127 -4.92 48.21 1.18
C ALA A 127 -4.06 47.93 -0.07
N ARG A 128 -2.76 47.59 0.10
CA ARG A 128 -1.81 47.27 -0.97
C ARG A 128 -1.79 45.79 -1.34
N ILE A 129 -2.56 44.95 -0.65
CA ILE A 129 -2.66 43.51 -0.91
C ILE A 129 -4.08 43.16 -1.33
N ARG A 130 -4.20 42.17 -2.21
CA ARG A 130 -5.45 41.52 -2.62
C ARG A 130 -5.28 40.02 -2.52
N ARG A 131 -6.32 39.35 -2.05
CA ARG A 131 -6.41 37.89 -2.06
C ARG A 131 -7.12 37.46 -3.34
N ILE A 132 -6.60 36.43 -3.98
CA ILE A 132 -7.14 35.84 -5.20
C ILE A 132 -7.44 34.38 -4.90
N ASP A 133 -8.72 33.99 -4.92
CA ASP A 133 -9.14 32.60 -4.78
C ASP A 133 -9.59 32.07 -6.15
N ILE A 134 -9.02 30.95 -6.57
CA ILE A 134 -9.32 30.30 -7.84
C ILE A 134 -9.88 28.92 -7.54
N ARG A 135 -11.04 28.62 -8.10
CA ARG A 135 -11.66 27.29 -8.05
C ARG A 135 -11.80 26.78 -9.47
N VAL A 136 -11.43 25.52 -9.68
CA VAL A 136 -11.46 24.86 -10.98
C VAL A 136 -12.37 23.64 -10.90
N PHE A 137 -13.22 23.49 -11.91
CA PHE A 137 -14.26 22.47 -12.02
C PHE A 137 -14.04 21.68 -13.31
N ALA A 138 -14.09 20.35 -13.23
CA ALA A 138 -14.04 19.50 -14.42
C ALA A 138 -15.38 19.57 -15.18
N GLY A 139 -15.36 20.03 -16.43
CA GLY A 139 -16.55 20.17 -17.26
C GLY A 139 -17.68 20.96 -16.55
N GLU A 140 -18.81 20.30 -16.37
CA GLU A 140 -20.01 20.86 -15.70
C GLU A 140 -20.16 20.39 -14.24
N ALA A 141 -19.09 19.86 -13.63
CA ALA A 141 -19.10 19.49 -12.22
C ALA A 141 -19.41 20.69 -11.32
N GLN A 142 -20.12 20.43 -10.23
CA GLN A 142 -20.52 21.44 -9.26
C GLN A 142 -19.49 21.59 -8.14
N GLU A 143 -18.78 20.51 -7.80
CA GLU A 143 -17.68 20.50 -6.85
C GLU A 143 -16.36 20.87 -7.52
N PRO A 144 -15.50 21.69 -6.87
CA PRO A 144 -14.21 22.04 -7.44
C PRO A 144 -13.22 20.88 -7.34
N SER A 145 -12.63 20.50 -8.48
CA SER A 145 -11.56 19.51 -8.56
C SER A 145 -10.25 20.03 -7.95
N ALA A 146 -10.04 21.36 -7.97
CA ALA A 146 -8.94 22.02 -7.27
C ALA A 146 -9.31 23.45 -6.83
N THR A 147 -8.69 23.90 -5.73
CA THR A 147 -8.77 25.29 -5.26
C THR A 147 -7.35 25.79 -4.98
N LEU A 148 -7.04 27.01 -5.42
CA LEU A 148 -5.76 27.67 -5.19
C LEU A 148 -6.01 29.09 -4.71
N SER A 149 -5.39 29.46 -3.60
CA SER A 149 -5.41 30.82 -3.07
C SER A 149 -4.04 31.47 -3.26
N GLY A 150 -4.02 32.70 -3.73
CA GLY A 150 -2.82 33.50 -3.89
C GLY A 150 -3.04 34.94 -3.45
N PHE A 151 -1.95 35.69 -3.40
CA PHE A 151 -1.98 37.12 -3.11
C PHE A 151 -1.34 37.90 -4.26
N ALA A 152 -1.78 39.15 -4.45
CA ALA A 152 -1.19 40.12 -5.35
C ALA A 152 -1.12 41.48 -4.64
N GLY A 153 -0.16 42.32 -4.99
CA GLY A 153 -0.01 43.60 -4.31
C GLY A 153 0.97 44.55 -4.99
N GLN A 154 0.84 45.84 -4.66
CA GLN A 154 1.71 46.89 -5.18
C GLN A 154 3.02 46.94 -4.38
N GLY A 155 4.17 46.76 -5.05
CA GLY A 155 5.49 46.77 -4.41
C GLY A 155 5.92 45.43 -3.80
N LEU A 156 5.11 44.38 -3.94
CA LEU A 156 5.56 43.00 -3.79
C LEU A 156 6.26 42.61 -5.11
N ALA A 157 7.59 42.77 -5.17
CA ALA A 157 8.38 42.13 -6.21
C ALA A 157 8.14 40.60 -6.14
N PRO A 158 8.10 39.90 -7.29
CA PRO A 158 7.74 38.47 -7.36
C PRO A 158 8.66 37.57 -6.53
#